data_AF-A0A0Q9I881-F1
#
_entry.id   AF-A0A0Q9I881-F1
#
_cell.length_a   1.000
_cell.length_b   1.000
_cell.length_c   1.000
_cell.angle_alpha   90.00
_cell.angle_beta   90.00
_cell.angle_gamma   90.00
#
_symmetry.space_group_name_H-M   'P 1'
#
loop_
_entity.id
_entity.type
_entity.pdbx_description
1 polymer ?
#
loop_
_entity_poly.entity_id
_entity_poly.type
_entity_poly.pdbx_seq_one_letter_code
_entity_poly.pdbx_strand_id
1 'polypeptide(L)'
;MTRFAAHFATPAMRWLALLGLCAAYLQGGFNKATDFPSAIAEMQHFGLSPERPFALAVTALELVASVMILTGIGRWLGALALAAFTLMATLVALRFWEMAPPARFMAANSFFEHLGLVGGFLLVAWHDLRERVAMGRPA
;
A
#
# COMPACT_ATOMS: atom_id res chain seq x y z
N MET A 1 19.99 -6.60 26.57
CA MET A 1 19.45 -5.79 25.45
C MET A 1 19.96 -6.27 24.09
N THR A 2 21.25 -6.62 23.94
CA THR A 2 21.84 -7.10 22.66
C THR A 2 21.25 -8.39 22.10
N ARG A 3 20.89 -9.38 22.94
CA ARG A 3 20.29 -10.66 22.48
C ARG A 3 18.89 -10.51 21.88
N PHE A 4 18.07 -9.61 22.42
CA PHE A 4 16.71 -9.35 21.92
C PHE A 4 16.76 -8.64 20.56
N ALA A 5 17.61 -7.61 20.43
CA ALA A 5 17.80 -6.90 19.18
C ALA A 5 18.27 -7.84 18.05
N ALA A 6 19.19 -8.76 18.35
CA ALA A 6 19.66 -9.75 17.37
C ALA A 6 18.56 -10.74 16.93
N HIS A 7 17.65 -11.11 17.83
CA HIS A 7 16.51 -11.98 17.49
C HIS A 7 15.44 -11.26 16.66
N PHE A 8 15.25 -9.96 16.88
CA PHE A 8 14.27 -9.15 16.16
C PHE A 8 14.78 -8.71 14.78
N ALA A 9 16.07 -8.41 14.63
CA ALA A 9 16.68 -7.95 13.38
C ALA A 9 16.96 -9.09 12.37
N THR A 10 16.06 -10.07 12.27
CA THR A 10 16.22 -11.22 11.36
C THR A 10 15.61 -10.96 9.98
N PRO A 11 16.10 -11.62 8.92
CA PRO A 11 15.47 -11.57 7.60
C PRO A 11 13.99 -11.98 7.61
N ALA A 12 13.63 -12.96 8.46
CA ALA A 12 12.25 -13.40 8.63
C ALA A 12 11.36 -12.29 9.21
N MET A 13 11.83 -11.57 10.22
CA MET A 13 11.07 -10.44 10.79
C MET A 13 10.91 -9.31 9.78
N ARG A 14 11.97 -8.98 9.00
CA ARG A 14 11.86 -8.00 7.89
C ARG A 14 10.78 -8.44 6.91
N TRP A 15 10.76 -9.71 6.51
CA TRP A 15 9.77 -10.22 5.57
C TRP A 15 8.35 -10.17 6.14
N LEU A 16 8.15 -10.56 7.41
CA LEU A 16 6.86 -10.46 8.09
C LEU A 16 6.38 -9.01 8.20
N ALA A 17 7.27 -8.05 8.48
CA ALA A 17 6.93 -6.64 8.51
C ALA A 17 6.49 -6.13 7.12
N LEU A 18 7.18 -6.54 6.05
CA LEU A 18 6.79 -6.21 4.68
C LEU A 18 5.44 -6.84 4.31
N LEU A 19 5.18 -8.08 4.74
CA LEU A 19 3.88 -8.73 4.57
C LEU A 19 2.77 -7.98 5.30
N GLY A 20 3.02 -7.57 6.55
CA GLY A 20 2.08 -6.74 7.32
C GLY A 20 1.76 -5.41 6.62
N LEU A 21 2.77 -4.72 6.10
CA LEU A 21 2.56 -3.49 5.31
C LEU A 21 1.76 -3.75 4.03
N CYS A 22 1.98 -4.87 3.35
CA CYS A 22 1.28 -5.21 2.11
C CYS A 22 -0.11 -5.83 2.34
N ALA A 23 -0.49 -6.18 3.58
CA ALA A 23 -1.66 -7.01 3.86
C ALA A 23 -2.97 -6.40 3.31
N ALA A 24 -3.20 -5.10 3.52
CA ALA A 24 -4.40 -4.42 3.03
C ALA A 24 -4.51 -4.44 1.49
N TYR A 25 -3.38 -4.32 0.78
CA TYR A 25 -3.32 -4.33 -0.68
C TYR A 25 -3.47 -5.73 -1.26
N LEU A 26 -2.85 -6.73 -0.62
CA LEU A 26 -3.04 -8.13 -1.01
C LEU A 26 -4.50 -8.56 -0.84
N GLN A 27 -5.12 -8.22 0.29
CA GLN A 27 -6.53 -8.48 0.53
C GLN A 27 -7.41 -7.71 -0.46
N GLY A 28 -7.18 -6.40 -0.63
CA GLY A 28 -7.94 -5.55 -1.55
C GLY A 28 -7.87 -6.05 -3.00
N GLY A 29 -6.66 -6.31 -3.50
CA GLY A 29 -6.44 -6.80 -4.85
C GLY A 29 -7.00 -8.19 -5.07
N PHE A 30 -6.89 -9.09 -4.08
CA PHE A 30 -7.47 -10.43 -4.17
C PHE A 30 -9.01 -10.39 -4.21
N ASN A 31 -9.63 -9.54 -3.38
CA ASN A 31 -11.07 -9.35 -3.39
C ASN A 31 -11.55 -8.80 -4.73
N LYS A 32 -10.86 -7.78 -5.27
CA LYS A 32 -11.19 -7.22 -6.59
C LYS A 32 -10.99 -8.22 -7.74
N ALA A 33 -9.98 -9.10 -7.64
CA ALA A 33 -9.72 -10.13 -8.65
C ALA A 33 -10.78 -11.25 -8.64
N THR A 34 -11.29 -11.61 -7.47
CA THR A 34 -12.31 -12.66 -7.31
C THR A 34 -13.75 -12.14 -7.48
N ASP A 35 -13.97 -10.85 -7.24
CA ASP A 35 -15.24 -10.16 -7.48
C ASP A 35 -15.02 -8.84 -8.26
N PHE A 36 -14.69 -9.00 -9.54
CA PHE A 36 -14.43 -7.87 -10.44
C PHE A 36 -15.66 -6.96 -10.68
N PRO A 37 -16.91 -7.46 -10.73
CA PRO A 37 -18.09 -6.61 -10.78
C PRO A 37 -18.17 -5.63 -9.60
N SER A 38 -17.87 -6.07 -8.38
CA SER A 38 -17.80 -5.17 -7.21
C SER A 38 -16.68 -4.14 -7.34
N ALA A 39 -15.52 -4.52 -7.90
CA ALA A 39 -14.44 -3.58 -8.19
C ALA A 39 -14.87 -2.48 -9.19
N ILE A 40 -15.65 -2.82 -10.21
CA ILE A 40 -16.22 -1.85 -11.15
C ILE A 40 -17.19 -0.91 -10.44
N ALA A 41 -18.06 -1.43 -9.57
CA ALA A 41 -19.01 -0.63 -8.80
C ALA A 41 -18.29 0.35 -7.85
N GLU A 42 -17.16 -0.04 -7.27
CA GLU A 42 -16.31 0.84 -6.47
C GLU A 42 -15.77 2.01 -7.30
N MET A 43 -15.28 1.75 -8.52
CA MET A 43 -14.81 2.83 -9.41
C MET A 43 -15.94 3.79 -9.78
N GLN A 44 -17.14 3.28 -10.03
CA GLN A 44 -18.34 4.09 -10.29
C GLN A 44 -18.71 4.95 -9.07
N HIS A 45 -18.64 4.37 -7.86
CA HIS A 45 -18.91 5.08 -6.61
C HIS A 45 -17.98 6.28 -6.42
N PHE A 46 -16.69 6.12 -6.76
CA PHE A 46 -15.71 7.21 -6.70
C PHE A 46 -15.66 8.10 -7.96
N GLY A 47 -16.56 7.89 -8.93
CA GLY A 47 -16.65 8.69 -10.14
C GLY A 47 -15.49 8.49 -11.12
N LEU A 48 -14.75 7.37 -11.03
CA LEU A 48 -13.62 7.06 -11.89
C LEU A 48 -14.11 6.46 -13.22
N SER A 49 -13.94 7.20 -14.31
CA SER A 49 -14.33 6.80 -15.67
C SER A 49 -13.13 6.85 -16.63
N PRO A 50 -12.90 5.82 -17.45
CA PRO A 50 -13.71 4.61 -17.63
C PRO A 50 -13.48 3.56 -16.52
N GLU A 51 -14.55 3.02 -15.96
CA GLU A 51 -14.54 2.24 -14.72
C GLU A 51 -13.78 0.91 -14.83
N ARG A 52 -13.89 0.20 -15.96
CA ARG A 52 -13.23 -1.09 -16.17
C ARG A 52 -11.70 -0.99 -16.22
N PRO A 53 -11.09 -0.09 -17.02
CA PRO A 53 -9.65 0.17 -16.97
C PRO A 53 -9.14 0.55 -15.59
N PHE A 54 -9.86 1.41 -14.85
CA PHE A 54 -9.46 1.78 -13.49
C PHE A 54 -9.50 0.59 -12.53
N ALA A 55 -10.59 -0.20 -12.55
CA ALA A 55 -10.70 -1.39 -11.71
C ALA A 55 -9.56 -2.38 -11.99
N LEU A 56 -9.23 -2.62 -13.26
CA LEU A 56 -8.11 -3.48 -13.65
C LEU A 56 -6.76 -2.89 -13.19
N ALA A 57 -6.53 -1.60 -13.41
CA ALA A 57 -5.29 -0.93 -13.06
C ALA A 57 -5.05 -0.95 -11.54
N VAL A 58 -6.06 -0.62 -10.74
CA VAL A 58 -5.97 -0.66 -9.27
C VAL A 58 -5.72 -2.08 -8.78
N THR A 59 -6.46 -3.07 -9.29
CA THR A 59 -6.28 -4.48 -8.91
C THR A 59 -4.86 -4.96 -9.24
N ALA A 60 -4.37 -4.67 -10.45
CA ALA A 60 -3.03 -5.02 -10.87
C ALA A 60 -1.97 -4.31 -10.03
N LEU A 61 -2.15 -3.02 -9.75
CA LEU A 61 -1.24 -2.23 -8.94
C LEU A 61 -1.10 -2.79 -7.52
N GLU A 62 -2.23 -3.05 -6.85
CA GLU A 62 -2.26 -3.59 -5.49
C GLU A 62 -1.51 -4.93 -5.39
N LEU A 63 -1.74 -5.85 -6.33
CA LEU A 63 -1.13 -7.17 -6.32
C LEU A 63 0.34 -7.15 -6.77
N VAL A 64 0.64 -6.52 -7.91
CA VAL A 64 1.99 -6.51 -8.49
C VAL A 64 2.96 -5.75 -7.59
N ALA A 65 2.58 -4.58 -7.08
CA ALA A 65 3.45 -3.81 -6.21
C ALA A 65 3.72 -4.55 -4.87
N SER A 66 2.71 -5.23 -4.32
CA SER A 66 2.90 -6.08 -3.13
C SER A 66 3.90 -7.22 -3.41
N VAL A 67 3.78 -7.90 -4.55
CA VAL A 67 4.73 -8.95 -4.97
C VAL A 67 6.14 -8.39 -5.15
N MET A 68 6.30 -7.22 -5.78
CA MET A 68 7.59 -6.55 -5.93
C MET A 68 8.25 -6.26 -4.57
N ILE A 69 7.47 -5.80 -3.59
CA ILE A 69 7.96 -5.50 -2.24
C ILE A 69 8.41 -6.78 -1.53
N LEU A 70 7.58 -7.83 -1.57
CA LEU A 70 7.83 -9.10 -0.88
C LEU A 70 8.98 -9.91 -1.48
N THR A 71 9.11 -9.91 -2.81
CA THR A 71 10.19 -10.62 -3.51
C THR A 71 11.50 -9.83 -3.53
N GLY A 72 11.44 -8.51 -3.38
CA GLY A 72 12.61 -7.63 -3.48
C GLY A 72 12.93 -7.17 -4.91
N ILE A 73 12.24 -7.71 -5.93
CA ILE A 73 12.42 -7.31 -7.32
C ILE A 73 11.68 -6.00 -7.55
N GLY A 74 12.42 -4.90 -7.76
CA GLY A 74 11.83 -3.57 -7.89
C GLY A 74 11.15 -3.04 -6.63
N ARG A 75 11.56 -3.49 -5.43
CA ARG A 75 10.91 -3.16 -4.15
C ARG A 75 10.66 -1.67 -3.95
N TRP A 76 11.64 -0.81 -4.20
CA TRP A 76 11.47 0.64 -4.04
C TRP A 76 10.36 1.19 -4.94
N LEU A 77 10.28 0.72 -6.18
CA LEU A 77 9.27 1.16 -7.14
C LEU A 77 7.87 0.70 -6.71
N GLY A 78 7.73 -0.56 -6.28
CA GLY A 78 6.48 -1.07 -5.74
C GLY A 78 6.03 -0.29 -4.49
N ALA A 79 6.97 0.01 -3.59
CA ALA A 79 6.69 0.80 -2.39
C ALA A 79 6.25 2.23 -2.72
N LEU A 80 6.95 2.93 -3.63
CA LEU A 80 6.52 4.27 -4.07
C LEU A 80 5.15 4.24 -4.76
N ALA A 81 4.88 3.20 -5.54
CA ALA A 81 3.60 3.04 -6.22
C ALA A 81 2.44 2.86 -5.22
N LEU A 82 2.61 1.99 -4.21
CA LEU A 82 1.61 1.83 -3.15
C LEU A 82 1.48 3.09 -2.28
N ALA A 83 2.59 3.78 -1.95
CA ALA A 83 2.54 5.04 -1.22
C ALA A 83 1.71 6.09 -1.97
N ALA A 84 1.98 6.29 -3.25
CA ALA A 84 1.26 7.25 -4.09
C ALA A 84 -0.23 6.87 -4.22
N PHE A 85 -0.51 5.60 -4.53
CA PHE A 85 -1.87 5.09 -4.62
C PHE A 85 -2.66 5.32 -3.33
N THR A 86 -2.07 4.95 -2.18
CA THR A 86 -2.73 5.06 -0.88
C THR A 86 -3.05 6.50 -0.54
N LEU A 87 -2.10 7.41 -0.79
CA LEU A 87 -2.32 8.84 -0.55
C LEU A 87 -3.47 9.37 -1.42
N MET A 88 -3.45 9.06 -2.72
CA MET A 88 -4.51 9.49 -3.64
C MET A 88 -5.87 8.89 -3.29
N ALA A 89 -5.94 7.58 -3.08
CA ALA A 89 -7.16 6.88 -2.71
C ALA A 89 -7.76 7.42 -1.40
N THR A 90 -6.91 7.71 -0.42
CA THR A 90 -7.33 8.28 0.87
C THR A 90 -7.89 9.69 0.74
N LEU A 91 -7.28 10.54 -0.09
CA LEU A 91 -7.78 11.89 -0.37
C LEU A 91 -9.13 11.88 -1.11
N VAL A 92 -9.41 10.83 -1.88
CA VAL A 92 -10.69 10.67 -2.60
C VAL A 92 -11.75 10.04 -1.70
N ALA A 93 -11.43 8.91 -1.06
CA ALA A 93 -12.39 8.08 -0.35
C ALA A 93 -12.70 8.56 1.08
N LEU A 94 -11.72 9.17 1.75
CA LEU A 94 -11.80 9.50 3.18
C LEU A 94 -11.79 11.02 3.40
N ARG A 95 -12.61 11.74 2.64
CA ARG A 95 -12.85 13.20 2.77
C ARG A 95 -13.63 13.52 4.05
N PHE A 96 -13.09 13.14 5.20
CA PHE A 96 -13.78 13.18 6.49
C PHE A 96 -14.24 14.59 6.87
N TRP A 97 -13.55 15.63 6.37
CA TRP A 97 -13.90 17.03 6.55
C TRP A 97 -15.26 17.42 5.90
N GLU A 98 -15.76 16.63 4.95
CA GLU A 98 -17.08 16.79 4.31
C GLU A 98 -18.16 15.90 4.93
N MET A 99 -17.81 14.98 5.82
CA MET A 99 -18.74 13.99 6.39
C MET A 99 -19.41 14.51 7.66
N ALA A 100 -20.62 14.03 7.97
CA ALA A 100 -21.30 14.29 9.24
C ALA A 100 -20.93 13.23 10.31
N PRO A 101 -21.01 13.54 11.62
CA PRO A 101 -20.92 12.52 12.67
C PRO A 101 -22.02 11.46 12.55
N PRO A 102 -21.75 10.17 12.85
CA PRO A 102 -20.49 9.60 13.37
C PRO A 102 -19.47 9.23 12.29
N ALA A 103 -19.86 9.19 11.01
CA ALA A 103 -19.00 8.76 9.90
C ALA A 103 -17.68 9.55 9.80
N ARG A 104 -17.72 10.86 10.10
CA ARG A 104 -16.54 11.73 10.18
C ARG A 104 -15.42 11.14 11.05
N PHE A 105 -15.75 10.61 12.22
CA PHE A 105 -14.74 10.13 13.17
C PHE A 105 -14.04 8.87 12.65
N MET A 106 -14.81 7.91 12.15
CA MET A 106 -14.27 6.68 11.58
C MET A 106 -13.41 6.97 10.35
N ALA A 107 -13.89 7.83 9.43
CA ALA A 107 -13.14 8.20 8.24
C ALA A 107 -11.83 8.94 8.57
N ALA A 108 -11.84 9.81 9.58
CA ALA A 108 -10.63 10.50 10.03
C ALA A 108 -9.58 9.51 10.57
N ASN A 109 -9.98 8.52 11.38
CA ASN A 109 -9.06 7.51 11.89
C ASN A 109 -8.42 6.71 10.74
N SER A 110 -9.24 6.20 9.81
CA SER A 110 -8.73 5.48 8.65
C SER A 110 -7.83 6.34 7.75
N PHE A 111 -8.11 7.65 7.63
CA PHE A 111 -7.27 8.57 6.88
C PHE A 111 -5.85 8.64 7.47
N PHE A 112 -5.73 8.78 8.80
CA PHE A 112 -4.43 8.86 9.46
C PHE A 112 -3.72 7.50 9.54
N GLU A 113 -4.45 6.39 9.65
CA GLU A 113 -3.90 5.04 9.51
C GLU A 113 -3.26 4.84 8.13
N HIS A 114 -3.96 5.26 7.06
CA HIS A 114 -3.42 5.22 5.70
C HIS A 114 -2.21 6.14 5.52
N LEU A 115 -2.21 7.34 6.13
CA LEU A 115 -1.03 8.21 6.11
C LEU A 115 0.18 7.54 6.81
N GLY A 116 -0.06 6.77 7.87
CA GLY A 116 0.94 5.90 8.48
C GLY A 116 1.49 4.84 7.52
N LEU A 117 0.62 4.16 6.75
CA LEU A 117 1.03 3.21 5.72
C LEU A 117 1.87 3.87 4.62
N VAL A 118 1.49 5.07 4.16
CA VAL A 118 2.28 5.86 3.20
C VAL A 118 3.69 6.09 3.74
N GLY A 119 3.82 6.52 5.00
CA GLY A 119 5.12 6.66 5.67
C GLY A 119 5.91 5.35 5.72
N GLY A 120 5.23 4.24 6.03
CA GLY A 120 5.83 2.89 6.01
C GLY A 120 6.42 2.52 4.66
N PHE A 121 5.68 2.73 3.56
CA PHE A 121 6.19 2.46 2.21
C PHE A 121 7.32 3.40 1.79
N LEU A 122 7.25 4.69 2.16
CA LEU A 122 8.36 5.62 1.91
C LEU A 122 9.65 5.17 2.62
N LEU A 123 9.54 4.66 3.85
CA LEU A 123 10.69 4.06 4.56
C LEU A 123 11.21 2.81 3.83
N VAL A 124 10.32 1.94 3.33
CA VAL A 124 10.72 0.76 2.54
C VAL A 124 11.50 1.20 1.28
N ALA A 125 10.99 2.17 0.53
CA ALA A 125 11.65 2.69 -0.66
C ALA A 125 13.02 3.32 -0.32
N TRP A 126 13.06 4.15 0.72
CA TRP A 126 14.28 4.78 1.21
C TRP A 126 15.34 3.75 1.59
N HIS A 127 14.99 2.73 2.37
CA HIS A 127 15.91 1.69 2.78
C HIS A 127 16.45 0.89 1.58
N ASP A 128 15.59 0.49 0.64
CA ASP A 128 15.99 -0.30 -0.53
C ASP A 128 16.90 0.51 -1.47
N LEU A 129 16.59 1.78 -1.72
CA LEU A 129 17.44 2.68 -2.52
C LEU A 129 18.78 2.95 -1.83
N ARG A 130 18.79 3.20 -0.52
CA ARG A 130 20.03 3.42 0.24
C ARG A 130 20.94 2.20 0.20
N GLU A 131 20.37 1.00 0.35
CA GLU A 131 21.10 -0.28 0.22
C GLU A 131 21.68 -0.44 -1.21
N ARG A 132 20.92 -0.12 -2.26
CA ARG A 132 21.38 -0.18 -3.66
C ARG A 132 22.52 0.77 -3.95
N VAL A 133 22.40 2.04 -3.53
CA VAL A 133 23.46 3.05 -3.70
C VAL A 133 24.75 2.61 -3.00
N ALA A 134 24.65 2.10 -1.77
CA ALA A 134 25.80 1.58 -1.03
C ALA A 134 26.47 0.37 -1.73
N MET A 135 25.70 -0.43 -2.48
CA MET A 135 26.18 -1.58 -3.25
C MET A 135 26.55 -1.26 -4.71
N GLY A 136 26.44 0.00 -5.17
CA GLY A 136 26.65 0.37 -6.57
C GLY A 136 25.65 -0.27 -7.55
N ARG A 137 24.47 -0.70 -7.07
CA ARG A 137 23.42 -1.27 -7.91
C ARG A 137 22.58 -0.16 -8.53
N PRO A 138 22.10 -0.32 -9.78
CA PRO A 138 21.12 0.61 -10.34
C PRO A 138 19.83 0.60 -9.50
N ALA A 139 19.10 1.72 -9.57
CA ALA A 139 17.76 1.84 -9.01
C ALA A 139 16.87 0.73 -9.59
#